data_AF-A0A645BEE5-F1
#
_entry.id   AF-A0A645BEE5-F1
#
_cell.length_a   1.000
_cell.length_b   1.000
_cell.length_c   1.000
_cell.angle_alpha   90.00
_cell.angle_beta   90.00
_cell.angle_gamma   90.00
#
_symmetry.space_group_name_H-M   'P 1'
#
loop_
_entity.id
_entity.type
_entity.pdbx_description
1 polymer ?
#
loop_
_entity_poly.entity_id
_entity_poly.type
_entity_poly.pdbx_seq_one_letter_code
_entity_poly.pdbx_strand_id
1 'polypeptide(L)'
;MSEPESCSSNTYAVVIRESKAFSKEEAENIISYITTKFFRFLVAIKTSTQDIAPKAYEFVPIQDFSKTWTDNELYLKYDLVKEEIDFIESMIRPMDVGGSDE
;
A
#
# COMPACT_ATOMS: atom_id res chain seq x y z
N MET A 1 10.13 -10.22 -5.87
CA MET A 1 8.82 -10.86 -6.10
C MET A 1 9.02 -12.35 -5.99
N SER A 2 8.25 -13.05 -5.15
CA SER A 2 8.37 -14.50 -4.99
C SER A 2 7.67 -15.22 -6.15
N GLU A 3 8.19 -16.39 -6.53
CA GLU A 3 7.64 -17.22 -7.60
C GLU A 3 6.31 -17.90 -7.20
N PRO A 4 5.45 -18.25 -8.18
CA PRO A 4 4.25 -19.04 -7.94
C PRO A 4 4.58 -20.33 -7.17
N GLU A 5 3.74 -20.73 -6.21
CA GLU A 5 3.91 -21.93 -5.33
C GLU A 5 4.96 -21.82 -4.21
N SER A 6 5.52 -20.64 -3.95
CA SER A 6 6.40 -20.42 -2.80
C SER A 6 5.66 -20.18 -1.47
N CYS A 7 6.19 -20.73 -0.37
CA CYS A 7 5.70 -20.43 0.99
C CYS A 7 6.55 -19.33 1.63
N SER A 8 5.90 -18.27 2.11
CA SER A 8 6.54 -17.21 2.89
C SER A 8 5.99 -17.20 4.32
N SER A 9 6.83 -17.44 5.33
CA SER A 9 6.43 -17.37 6.74
C SER A 9 6.53 -15.93 7.23
N ASN A 10 5.39 -15.22 7.41
CA ASN A 10 5.15 -13.92 8.09
C ASN A 10 6.18 -12.77 7.94
N THR A 11 7.22 -12.94 7.12
CA THR A 11 8.34 -12.01 6.92
C THR A 11 8.07 -11.10 5.72
N TYR A 12 7.17 -11.55 4.84
CA TYR A 12 6.77 -10.85 3.63
C TYR A 12 5.27 -10.59 3.66
N ALA A 13 4.87 -9.36 3.35
CA ALA A 13 3.49 -9.05 3.01
C ALA A 13 3.22 -9.55 1.59
N VAL A 14 2.29 -10.49 1.45
CA VAL A 14 1.90 -11.07 0.16
C VAL A 14 0.50 -10.57 -0.20
N VAL A 15 0.37 -9.93 -1.35
CA VAL A 15 -0.92 -9.47 -1.88
C VAL A 15 -1.39 -10.44 -2.95
N ILE A 16 -2.53 -11.08 -2.72
CA ILE A 16 -3.14 -12.08 -3.61
C ILE A 16 -4.58 -11.67 -3.96
N ARG A 17 -5.02 -12.00 -5.18
CA ARG A 17 -6.42 -11.87 -5.63
C ARG A 17 -6.98 -13.27 -5.86
N GLU A 18 -8.09 -13.58 -5.20
CA GLU A 18 -8.69 -14.94 -5.20
C GLU A 18 -9.11 -15.42 -6.59
N SER A 19 -9.54 -14.52 -7.47
CA SER A 19 -10.15 -14.87 -8.75
C SER A 19 -9.15 -15.00 -9.92
N LYS A 20 -8.06 -14.22 -9.91
CA LYS A 20 -7.13 -14.14 -11.04
C LYS A 20 -5.78 -13.56 -10.61
N ALA A 21 -4.70 -14.10 -11.16
CA ALA A 21 -3.37 -13.50 -11.07
C ALA A 21 -3.37 -12.05 -11.60
N PHE A 22 -2.54 -11.19 -11.02
CA PHE A 22 -2.34 -9.84 -11.51
C PHE A 22 -1.50 -9.85 -12.79
N SER A 23 -1.82 -8.97 -13.73
CA SER A 23 -0.86 -8.64 -14.79
C SER A 23 0.36 -7.92 -14.18
N LYS A 24 1.47 -7.86 -14.92
CA LYS A 24 2.66 -7.12 -14.48
C LYS A 24 2.32 -5.66 -14.16
N GLU A 25 1.51 -5.02 -15.01
CA GLU A 25 1.06 -3.64 -14.85
C GLU A 25 0.15 -3.46 -13.62
N GLU A 26 -0.80 -4.37 -13.39
CA GLU A 26 -1.63 -4.36 -12.17
C GLU A 26 -0.75 -4.50 -10.92
N ALA A 27 0.26 -5.37 -10.96
CA ALA A 27 1.18 -5.56 -9.84
C ALA A 27 2.02 -4.30 -9.56
N GLU A 28 2.48 -3.60 -10.60
CA GLU A 28 3.19 -2.32 -10.46
C GLU A 28 2.27 -1.22 -9.89
N ASN A 29 1.01 -1.16 -10.32
CA ASN A 29 0.01 -0.24 -9.76
C ASN A 29 -0.29 -0.53 -8.29
N ILE A 30 -0.35 -1.81 -7.89
CA ILE A 30 -0.51 -2.22 -6.50
C ILE A 30 0.68 -1.77 -5.66
N ILE A 31 1.90 -1.97 -6.15
CA ILE A 31 3.11 -1.52 -5.45
C ILE A 31 3.07 0.00 -5.27
N SER A 32 2.74 0.74 -6.33
CA SER A 32 2.56 2.19 -6.25
C SER A 32 1.54 2.57 -5.16
N TYR A 33 0.38 1.90 -5.11
CA TYR A 33 -0.64 2.12 -4.08
C TYR A 33 -0.12 1.84 -2.66
N ILE A 34 0.60 0.74 -2.44
CA ILE A 34 1.15 0.38 -1.11
C ILE A 34 2.21 1.38 -0.64
N THR A 35 2.94 2.00 -1.58
CA THR A 35 3.97 3.00 -1.26
C THR A 35 3.39 4.37 -0.91
N THR A 36 2.11 4.62 -1.21
CA THR A 36 1.42 5.88 -0.87
C THR A 36 1.42 6.15 0.64
N LYS A 37 1.43 7.43 1.00
CA LYS A 37 1.31 7.84 2.40
C LYS A 37 -0.05 7.48 2.97
N PHE A 38 -1.10 7.61 2.17
CA PHE A 38 -2.46 7.22 2.54
C PHE A 38 -2.54 5.76 3.01
N PHE A 39 -2.05 4.80 2.20
CA PHE A 39 -2.08 3.38 2.56
C PHE A 39 -1.32 3.12 3.87
N ARG A 40 -0.10 3.66 3.97
CA ARG A 40 0.79 3.43 5.11
C ARG A 40 0.26 4.08 6.38
N PHE A 41 -0.44 5.21 6.25
CA PHE A 41 -1.12 5.87 7.36
C PHE A 41 -2.24 5.00 7.93
N LEU A 42 -3.10 4.41 7.09
CA LEU A 42 -4.16 3.52 7.54
C LEU A 42 -3.61 2.29 8.29
N VAL A 43 -2.52 1.71 7.80
CA VAL A 43 -1.84 0.61 8.49
C VAL A 43 -1.25 1.07 9.82
N ALA A 44 -0.61 2.25 9.86
CA ALA A 44 -0.02 2.81 11.07
C ALA A 44 -1.04 3.16 12.15
N ILE A 45 -2.27 3.56 11.78
CA ILE A 45 -3.38 3.74 12.73
C ILE A 45 -3.72 2.42 13.42
N LYS A 46 -3.73 1.32 12.66
CA LYS A 46 -4.15 0.01 13.17
C LYS A 46 -3.11 -0.60 14.10
N THR A 47 -1.83 -0.48 13.77
CA THR A 47 -0.75 -0.93 14.65
C THR A 47 0.56 -0.17 14.37
N SER A 48 1.30 0.11 15.44
CA SER A 48 2.67 0.64 15.38
C SER A 48 3.73 -0.44 15.62
N THR A 49 3.32 -1.70 15.80
CA THR A 49 4.23 -2.82 16.04
C THR A 49 4.95 -3.25 14.77
N GLN A 50 6.21 -3.66 14.90
CA GLN A 50 6.99 -4.21 13.78
C GLN A 50 6.38 -5.50 13.22
N ASP A 51 5.70 -6.27 14.07
CA ASP A 51 4.93 -7.44 13.64
C ASP A 51 3.59 -7.01 13.05
N ILE A 52 3.58 -6.86 11.72
CA ILE A 52 2.39 -6.48 10.96
C ILE A 52 1.67 -7.75 10.51
N ALA A 53 0.78 -8.25 11.37
CA ALA A 53 -0.10 -9.35 11.01
C ALA A 53 -1.05 -8.94 9.87
N PRO A 54 -1.59 -9.89 9.08
CA PRO A 54 -2.56 -9.60 8.01
C PRO A 54 -3.76 -8.73 8.44
N LYS A 55 -4.17 -8.85 9.71
CA LYS A 55 -5.24 -8.03 10.33
C LYS A 55 -4.93 -6.53 10.37
N ALA A 56 -3.66 -6.13 10.24
CA ALA A 56 -3.28 -4.72 10.17
C ALA A 56 -3.81 -4.03 8.91
N TYR A 57 -4.10 -4.81 7.84
CA TYR A 57 -4.56 -4.30 6.55
C TYR A 57 -6.09 -4.35 6.39
N GLU A 58 -6.83 -4.87 7.37
CA GLU A 58 -8.29 -5.12 7.26
C GLU A 58 -9.10 -3.84 6.98
N PHE A 59 -8.60 -2.68 7.41
CA PHE A 59 -9.24 -1.38 7.18
C PHE A 59 -8.74 -0.65 5.94
N VAL A 60 -7.78 -1.24 5.20
CA VAL A 60 -7.28 -0.62 3.99
C VAL A 60 -8.23 -0.93 2.83
N PRO A 61 -8.81 0.09 2.17
CA PRO A 61 -9.77 -0.13 1.12
C PRO A 61 -9.08 -0.66 -0.15
N ILE A 62 -9.63 -1.73 -0.72
CA ILE A 62 -9.18 -2.27 -2.01
C ILE A 62 -9.55 -1.29 -3.14
N GLN A 63 -8.57 -0.94 -3.98
CA GLN A 63 -8.77 -0.04 -5.12
C GLN A 63 -8.89 -0.82 -6.43
N ASP A 64 -9.32 -0.11 -7.48
CA ASP A 64 -9.19 -0.60 -8.85
C ASP A 64 -7.74 -0.41 -9.32
N PHE A 65 -7.03 -1.51 -9.54
CA PHE A 65 -5.63 -1.52 -9.96
C PHE A 65 -5.44 -1.51 -11.49
N SER A 66 -6.52 -1.32 -12.25
CA SER A 66 -6.44 -1.04 -13.70
C SER A 66 -5.74 0.29 -14.00
N LYS A 67 -5.63 1.18 -13.00
CA LYS A 67 -4.89 2.43 -13.06
C LYS A 67 -3.97 2.60 -11.85
N THR A 68 -3.00 3.49 -11.99
CA THR A 68 -2.14 3.95 -10.89
C THR A 68 -2.92 4.90 -9.97
N TRP A 69 -2.59 4.91 -8.68
CA TRP A 69 -3.17 5.82 -7.68
C TRP A 69 -2.09 6.68 -7.06
N THR A 70 -2.35 7.97 -6.97
CA THR A 70 -1.50 8.93 -6.23
C THR A 70 -2.16 9.35 -4.92
N ASP A 71 -1.36 9.81 -3.96
CA ASP A 71 -1.86 10.33 -2.68
C ASP A 71 -2.93 11.43 -2.89
N ASN A 72 -2.70 12.36 -3.82
CA ASN A 72 -3.66 13.43 -4.14
C ASN A 72 -5.00 12.90 -4.66
N GLU A 73 -4.99 11.89 -5.54
CA GLU A 73 -6.22 11.29 -6.05
C GLU A 73 -6.98 10.54 -4.95
N LEU A 74 -6.25 9.90 -4.03
CA LEU A 74 -6.85 9.21 -2.89
C LEU A 74 -7.47 10.20 -1.90
N TYR A 75 -6.78 11.31 -1.62
CA TYR A 75 -7.29 12.37 -0.76
C TYR A 75 -8.58 12.99 -1.30
N LEU A 76 -8.64 13.25 -2.61
CA LEU A 76 -9.84 13.72 -3.28
C LEU A 76 -10.95 12.67 -3.30
N LYS A 77 -10.61 11.40 -3.53
CA LYS A 77 -11.60 10.31 -3.60
C LYS A 77 -12.33 10.09 -2.27
N TYR A 78 -11.63 10.29 -1.15
CA TYR A 78 -12.17 10.09 0.19
C TYR A 78 -12.56 11.40 0.89
N ASP A 79 -12.57 12.53 0.17
CA ASP A 79 -12.92 13.86 0.67
C ASP A 79 -12.16 14.26 1.95
N LEU A 80 -10.85 13.98 2.00
CA LEU A 80 -10.01 14.38 3.14
C LEU A 80 -9.89 15.90 3.20
N VAL A 81 -10.02 16.46 4.39
CA VAL A 81 -9.80 17.89 4.60
C VAL A 81 -8.31 18.20 4.70
N LYS A 82 -7.94 19.45 4.45
CA LYS A 82 -6.54 19.90 4.47
C LYS A 82 -5.82 19.56 5.77
N GLU A 83 -6.49 19.64 6.91
CA GLU A 83 -5.93 19.31 8.23
C GLU A 83 -5.56 17.82 8.34
N GLU A 84 -6.38 16.93 7.79
CA GLU A 84 -6.11 15.49 7.76
C GLU A 84 -4.96 15.17 6.80
N ILE A 85 -4.94 15.82 5.64
CA ILE A 85 -3.84 15.68 4.68
C ILE A 85 -2.52 16.13 5.32
N ASP A 86 -2.48 17.32 5.92
CA ASP A 86 -1.31 17.86 6.59
C ASP A 86 -0.84 16.92 7.73
N PHE A 87 -1.78 16.30 8.45
CA PHE A 87 -1.47 15.30 9.48
C PHE A 87 -0.81 14.05 8.90
N ILE A 88 -1.38 13.47 7.84
CA ILE A 88 -0.82 12.30 7.14
C ILE A 88 0.60 12.61 6.62
N GLU A 89 0.76 13.77 5.98
CA GLU A 89 2.03 14.22 5.42
C GLU A 89 3.11 14.43 6.49
N SER A 90 2.72 14.89 7.68
CA SER A 90 3.63 15.07 8.83
C SER A 90 4.01 13.75 9.50
N MET A 91 3.13 12.76 9.49
CA MET A 91 3.29 11.50 10.21
C MET A 91 4.02 10.44 9.37
N ILE A 92 3.78 10.42 8.05
CA ILE A 92 4.33 9.42 7.15
C ILE A 92 5.41 10.02 6.25
N ARG A 93 6.65 9.56 6.47
CA ARG A 93 7.78 9.92 5.61
C ARG A 93 7.60 9.35 4.19
N PRO A 94 7.96 10.11 3.14
CA PRO A 94 7.95 9.60 1.78
C PRO A 94 8.83 8.35 1.69
N MET A 95 8.35 7.34 0.99
CA MET A 95 9.13 6.14 0.69
C MET A 95 9.85 6.40 -0.63
N ASP A 96 11.18 6.36 -0.60
CA ASP A 96 11.95 6.37 -1.82
C ASP A 96 11.87 4.96 -2.44
N VAL A 97 11.25 4.87 -3.61
CA VAL A 97 11.22 3.64 -4.42
C VAL A 97 12.37 3.67 -5.45
N GLY A 98 13.40 4.50 -5.20
CA GLY A 98 14.65 4.56 -5.95
C GLY A 98 15.71 3.65 -5.34
N GLY A 99 15.69 2.38 -5.70
CA GLY A 99 16.95 1.64 -5.84
C GLY A 99 17.58 2.12 -7.14
N SER A 100 18.50 3.09 -7.07
CA SER A 100 19.46 3.30 -8.14
C SER A 100 20.30 2.02 -8.22
N ASP A 101 19.97 1.15 -9.16
CA ASP A 101 20.89 0.13 -9.63
C ASP A 101 22.16 0.86 -10.12
N GLU A 102 23.28 0.65 -9.43
CA GLU A 102 24.62 0.78 -10.03
C GLU A 102 24.85 -0.36 -11.01
#